data_AF-W1I764-F1
#
_entry.id   AF-W1I764-F1
#
_cell.length_a   1.000
_cell.length_b   1.000
_cell.length_c   1.000
_cell.angle_alpha   90.00
_cell.angle_beta   90.00
_cell.angle_gamma   90.00
#
_symmetry.space_group_name_H-M   'P 1'
#
loop_
_entity.id
_entity.type
_entity.pdbx_description
1 polymer ?
#
loop_
_entity_poly.entity_id
_entity_poly.type
_entity_poly.pdbx_seq_one_letter_code
_entity_poly.pdbx_strand_id
1 'polypeptide(L)' 'MNAQEKLIHRVKLAKVENEDWTYKQMAEVIDIDTHSFYNWMNGCYNLSDKKYSELSSLIDDLLT' A
#
# COMPACT_ATOMS: atom_id res chain seq x y z
N MET A 1 -3.27 7.72 14.90
CA MET A 1 -3.04 7.08 13.59
C MET A 1 -3.82 5.78 13.52
N ASN A 2 -4.82 5.70 12.65
CA ASN A 2 -5.64 4.51 12.44
C ASN A 2 -4.84 3.42 11.66
N ALA A 3 -5.39 2.21 11.54
CA ALA A 3 -4.70 1.09 10.88
C ALA A 3 -4.35 1.37 9.40
N GLN A 4 -5.20 2.12 8.69
CA GLN A 4 -5.00 2.50 7.29
C GLN A 4 -3.87 3.52 7.16
N GLU A 5 -3.86 4.56 7.99
CA GLU A 5 -2.79 5.56 8.03
C GLU A 5 -1.43 4.92 8.38
N LYS A 6 -1.41 3.94 9.29
CA LYS A 6 -0.20 3.15 9.58
C LYS A 6 0.29 2.39 8.35
N LEU A 7 -0.60 1.73 7.61
CA LEU A 7 -0.22 1.01 6.40
C LEU A 7 0.28 1.96 5.30
N ILE A 8 -0.38 3.12 5.10
CA ILE A 8 0.08 4.16 4.18
C ILE A 8 1.50 4.62 4.51
N HIS A 9 1.80 4.82 5.80
CA HIS A 9 3.15 5.18 6.22
C HIS A 9 4.17 4.09 5.87
N ARG A 10 3.83 2.82 6.13
CA ARG A 10 4.70 1.68 5.81
C ARG A 10 4.91 1.51 4.30
N VAL A 11 3.88 1.71 3.48
CA VAL A 11 3.99 1.72 2.01
C VAL A 11 5.00 2.77 1.54
N LYS A 12 4.99 3.97 2.14
CA LYS A 12 5.96 5.02 1.80
C LYS A 12 7.38 4.61 2.17
N LEU A 13 7.58 3.97 3.33
CA LEU A 13 8.89 3.46 3.74
C LEU A 13 9.39 2.37 2.78
N ALA A 14 8.56 1.37 2.50
CA ALA A 14 8.91 0.29 1.58
C ALA A 14 9.26 0.81 0.19
N LYS A 15 8.54 1.82 -0.31
CA LYS A 15 8.85 2.47 -1.60
C LYS A 15 10.21 3.15 -1.62
N VAL A 16 10.65 3.74 -0.51
CA VAL A 16 11.95 4.38 -0.37
C VAL A 16 13.07 3.34 -0.30
N GLU A 17 12.86 2.24 0.43
CA GLU A 17 13.85 1.18 0.57
C GLU A 17 13.95 0.28 -0.68
N ASN A 18 12.87 0.22 -1.48
CA ASN A 18 12.78 -0.61 -2.68
C ASN A 18 12.50 0.27 -3.90
N GLU A 19 13.54 0.90 -4.45
CA GLU A 19 13.40 1.84 -5.57
C GLU A 19 12.76 1.22 -6.82
N ASP A 20 13.02 -0.07 -7.08
CA ASP A 20 12.48 -0.83 -8.22
C ASP A 20 10.97 -1.05 -8.16
N TRP A 21 10.38 -1.01 -6.97
CA TRP A 21 8.94 -1.15 -6.78
C TRP A 21 8.23 0.17 -7.04
N THR A 22 7.23 0.16 -7.90
CA THR A 22 6.36 1.32 -8.16
C THR A 22 5.03 1.20 -7.39
N TYR A 23 4.37 2.32 -7.12
CA TYR A 23 3.02 2.30 -6.56
C TYR A 23 2.01 1.61 -7.49
N LYS A 24 2.26 1.61 -8.81
CA LYS A 24 1.47 0.85 -9.76
C LYS A 24 1.56 -0.66 -9.50
N GLN A 25 2.77 -1.20 -9.34
CA GLN A 25 2.96 -2.62 -9.02
C GLN A 25 2.35 -2.99 -7.66
N MET A 26 2.47 -2.12 -6.66
CA MET A 26 1.81 -2.34 -5.35
C MET A 26 0.27 -2.34 -5.48
N ALA A 27 -0.30 -1.49 -6.35
CA ALA A 27 -1.73 -1.48 -6.64
C ALA A 27 -2.20 -2.76 -7.34
N GLU A 28 -1.40 -3.27 -8.28
CA GLU A 28 -1.66 -4.51 -9.01
C GLU A 28 -1.70 -5.73 -8.08
N VAL A 29 -0.85 -5.79 -7.06
CA VAL A 29 -0.84 -6.90 -6.07
C VAL A 29 -2.17 -7.05 -5.34
N ILE A 30 -2.88 -5.94 -5.09
CA ILE A 30 -4.17 -5.93 -4.39
C ILE A 30 -5.37 -5.70 -5.32
N ASP A 31 -5.15 -5.89 -6.63
CA ASP A 31 -6.18 -5.83 -7.67
C ASP A 31 -7.00 -4.51 -7.60
N ILE A 32 -6.29 -3.38 -7.56
CA ILE A 32 -6.88 -2.04 -7.81
C ILE A 32 -6.08 -1.30 -8.86
N ASP A 33 -6.75 -0.36 -9.53
CA ASP A 33 -6.07 0.56 -10.42
C ASP A 33 -5.22 1.58 -9.63
N THR A 34 -4.22 2.13 -10.30
CA THR A 34 -3.27 3.08 -9.70
C THR A 34 -3.94 4.36 -9.20
N HIS A 35 -5.01 4.83 -9.85
CA HIS A 35 -5.72 6.04 -9.40
C HIS A 35 -6.44 5.79 -8.06
N SER A 36 -7.13 4.65 -7.94
CA SER A 36 -7.73 4.20 -6.68
C SER A 36 -6.68 4.02 -5.59
N PHE A 37 -5.50 3.48 -5.90
CA PHE A 37 -4.40 3.37 -4.93
C PHE A 37 -3.94 4.75 -4.42
N TYR A 38 -3.75 5.73 -5.31
CA TYR A 38 -3.40 7.09 -4.89
C TYR A 38 -4.49 7.75 -4.05
N ASN A 39 -5.77 7.57 -4.41
CA ASN A 39 -6.89 8.09 -3.62
C ASN A 39 -6.90 7.49 -2.20
N TRP A 40 -6.61 6.19 -2.07
CA TRP A 40 -6.44 5.57 -0.76
C TRP A 40 -5.23 6.13 0.00
N MET A 41 -4.06 6.25 -0.65
CA MET A 41 -2.85 6.84 -0.06
C MET A 41 -3.04 8.29 0.43
N ASN A 42 -3.98 9.02 -0.19
CA ASN A 42 -4.38 10.37 0.19
C ASN A 42 -5.49 10.41 1.25
N GLY A 43 -5.96 9.25 1.73
CA GLY A 43 -6.99 9.14 2.77
C GLY A 43 -8.41 9.37 2.28
N CYS A 44 -8.68 9.31 0.97
CA CYS A 44 -10.02 9.52 0.43
C CYS A 44 -11.00 8.39 0.79
N TYR A 45 -10.50 7.18 1.04
CA TYR A 45 -11.28 6.02 1.47
C TYR A 45 -10.37 4.99 2.14
N ASN A 46 -10.95 3.94 2.72
CA ASN A 46 -10.22 2.83 3.34
C ASN A 46 -10.23 1.59 2.42
N LEU A 47 -9.12 0.86 2.37
CA LEU A 47 -9.12 -0.47 1.74
C LEU A 47 -10.04 -1.42 2.51
N SER A 48 -10.61 -2.39 1.80
CA SER A 48 -11.28 -3.53 2.43
C SER A 48 -10.27 -4.37 3.21
N ASP A 49 -10.75 -5.14 4.20
CA ASP A 49 -9.89 -5.97 5.05
C ASP A 49 -9.01 -6.94 4.23
N LYS A 50 -9.56 -7.51 3.15
CA LYS A 50 -8.81 -8.37 2.23
C LYS A 50 -7.62 -7.63 1.60
N LYS A 51 -7.88 -6.47 0.96
CA LYS A 51 -6.83 -5.69 0.28
C LYS A 51 -5.83 -5.10 1.26
N TYR A 52 -6.30 -4.70 2.44
CA TYR A 52 -5.43 -4.29 3.54
C TYR A 52 -4.46 -5.40 3.94
N SER A 53 -4.96 -6.62 4.13
CA SER A 53 -4.15 -7.78 4.50
C SER A 53 -3.14 -8.13 3.41
N GLU A 54 -3.57 -8.19 2.14
CA GLU A 54 -2.70 -8.50 1.00
C GLU A 54 -1.57 -7.47 0.85
N LEU A 55 -1.90 -6.17 0.94
CA LEU A 55 -0.89 -5.12 0.88
C LEU A 55 0.02 -5.16 2.10
N SER A 56 -0.51 -5.37 3.30
CA SER A 56 0.34 -5.46 4.50
C SER A 56 1.37 -6.57 4.38
N SER A 57 0.97 -7.76 3.92
CA SER A 57 1.90 -8.89 3.72
C SER A 57 3.01 -8.55 2.73
N LEU A 58 2.68 -7.94 1.58
CA LEU A 58 3.70 -7.46 0.64
C LEU A 58 4.67 -6.47 1.31
N ILE A 59 4.15 -5.52 2.08
CA ILE A 59 4.97 -4.49 2.74
C ILE A 59 5.81 -5.09 3.88
N ASP A 60 5.35 -6.15 4.55
CA ASP A 60 6.16 -6.91 5.50
C ASP A 60 7.35 -7.58 4.78
N ASP A 61 7.12 -8.19 3.62
CA ASP A 61 8.17 -8.84 2.82
C ASP A 61 9.21 -7.83 2.28
N LEU A 62 8.79 -6.61 1.93
CA LEU A 62 9.68 -5.57 1.40
C LEU A 62 10.50 -4.83 2.48
N LEU A 63 10.13 -4.95 3.75
CA LEU A 63 10.81 -4.29 4.87
C LEU A 63 11.62 -5.28 5.74
N THR A 64 11.70 -6.55 5.32
CA THR A 64 12.49 -7.61 5.97
C THR A 64 13.83 -7.80 5.28
#